data_AF-A0A1G9GQQ5-F1
#
_entry.id   AF-A0A1G9GQQ5-F1
#
_cell.length_a   1.000
_cell.length_b   1.000
_cell.length_c   1.000
_cell.angle_alpha   90.00
_cell.angle_beta   90.00
_cell.angle_gamma   90.00
#
_symmetry.space_group_name_H-M   'P 1'
#
loop_
_entity.id
_entity.type
_entity.pdbx_description
1 polymer ?
#
loop_
_entity_poly.entity_id
_entity_poly.type
_entity_poly.pdbx_seq_one_letter_code
_entity_poly.pdbx_strand_id
1 'polypeptide(L)'
;MLAFGHPVDDSLVSLQKRFAQSLDRRGVGAFESWARDRWYVSLMHFAAPVTNPKAIVAWCDEHADVRMGLAEIKAAEIVQPVHTGVGIRMETLERAILV
;
A
#
# COMPACT_ATOMS: atom_id res chain seq x y z
N MET A 1 3.46 -11.25 -1.54
CA MET A 1 4.83 -10.86 -1.14
C MET A 1 4.87 -9.36 -0.91
N LEU A 2 5.51 -8.90 0.17
CA LEU A 2 5.50 -7.51 0.60
C LEU A 2 6.93 -7.03 0.86
N ALA A 3 7.22 -5.77 0.52
CA ALA A 3 8.35 -5.03 1.04
C ALA A 3 7.87 -4.16 2.20
N PHE A 4 8.48 -4.29 3.38
CA PHE A 4 8.14 -3.46 4.53
C PHE A 4 9.01 -2.19 4.56
N GLY A 5 8.38 -1.07 4.88
CA GLY A 5 9.02 0.21 5.09
C GLY A 5 8.63 0.79 6.44
N HIS A 6 9.60 1.43 7.08
CA HIS A 6 9.34 2.27 8.25
C HIS A 6 9.33 3.74 7.80
N PRO A 7 8.31 4.54 8.19
CA PRO A 7 8.31 5.97 7.92
C PRO A 7 9.52 6.63 8.57
N VAL A 8 10.17 7.53 7.85
CA VAL A 8 11.27 8.34 8.40
C VAL A 8 10.77 9.55 9.21
N ASP A 9 9.48 9.89 9.04
CA ASP A 9 8.78 10.98 9.71
C ASP A 9 7.29 10.65 9.91
N ASP A 10 6.56 11.56 10.57
CA ASP A 10 5.15 11.39 10.91
C ASP A 10 4.16 11.78 9.79
N SER A 11 4.63 12.14 8.60
CA SER A 11 3.80 12.69 7.52
C SER A 11 2.76 11.68 7.04
N LEU A 12 3.16 10.42 6.84
CA LEU A 12 2.26 9.34 6.41
C LEU A 12 1.19 9.03 7.45
N VAL A 13 1.57 8.95 8.73
CA VAL A 13 0.65 8.71 9.84
C VAL A 13 -0.34 9.87 9.96
N SER A 14 0.14 11.10 9.83
CA SER A 14 -0.68 12.31 9.88
C SER A 14 -1.64 12.40 8.68
N LEU A 15 -1.20 12.00 7.49
CA LEU A 15 -2.05 11.90 6.30
C LEU A 15 -3.16 10.86 6.49
N GLN A 16 -2.81 9.64 6.94
CA GLN A 16 -3.77 8.56 7.20
C GLN A 16 -4.85 8.99 8.21
N LYS A 17 -4.44 9.60 9.33
CA LYS A 17 -5.38 10.08 10.36
C LYS A 17 -6.34 11.15 9.82
N ARG A 18 -5.83 12.15 9.10
CA ARG A 18 -6.66 13.21 8.50
C ARG A 18 -7.62 12.66 7.46
N PHE A 19 -7.16 11.71 6.64
CA PHE A 19 -8.00 11.05 5.64
C PHE A 19 -9.12 10.24 6.30
N ALA A 20 -8.80 9.42 7.30
CA ALA A 20 -9.76 8.64 8.08
C ALA A 20 -10.85 9.52 8.70
N GLN A 21 -10.45 10.60 9.40
CA GLN A 21 -11.38 11.56 10.00
C GLN A 21 -12.28 12.23 8.95
N SER A 22 -11.75 12.50 7.76
CA SER A 22 -12.51 13.15 6.69
C SER A 22 -13.55 12.21 6.07
N LEU A 23 -13.23 10.91 5.95
CA LEU A 23 -14.16 9.87 5.53
C LEU A 23 -15.24 9.62 6.59
N ASP A 24 -14.86 9.54 7.86
CA ASP A 24 -15.76 9.32 8.99
C ASP A 24 -16.82 10.44 9.10
N ARG A 25 -16.39 11.72 9.00
CA ARG A 25 -17.32 12.87 8.96
C ARG A 25 -18.32 12.82 7.80
N ARG A 26 -18.03 12.07 6.74
CA ARG A 26 -18.91 11.88 5.58
C ARG A 26 -19.77 10.62 5.69
N GLY A 27 -19.69 9.89 6.79
CA GLY A 27 -20.40 8.63 7.00
C GLY A 27 -19.87 7.47 6.14
N VAL A 28 -18.63 7.55 5.65
CA VAL A 28 -18.02 6.49 4.85
C VAL A 28 -17.41 5.44 5.79
N GLY A 29 -18.20 4.43 6.15
CA GLY A 29 -17.91 3.45 7.22
C GLY A 29 -16.97 2.28 6.88
N ALA A 30 -16.12 2.40 5.86
CA ALA A 30 -15.25 1.29 5.39
C ALA A 30 -13.78 1.70 5.29
N PHE A 31 -13.23 2.34 6.33
CA PHE A 31 -11.81 2.68 6.41
C PHE A 31 -11.16 2.00 7.61
N GLU A 32 -10.08 1.25 7.38
CA GLU A 32 -9.23 0.71 8.44
C GLU A 32 -8.52 1.86 9.18
N SER A 33 -8.99 2.17 10.38
CA SER A 33 -8.50 3.31 11.17
C SER A 33 -7.38 2.96 12.17
N TRP A 34 -6.84 1.74 12.15
CA TRP A 34 -5.76 1.36 13.05
C TRP A 34 -4.44 2.03 12.70
N ALA A 35 -3.67 2.38 13.74
CA ALA A 35 -2.32 2.88 13.60
C ALA A 35 -1.43 1.80 12.98
N ARG A 36 -0.77 2.12 11.85
CA ARG A 36 0.20 1.25 11.20
C ARG A 36 1.61 1.65 11.64
N ASP A 37 2.25 0.78 12.41
CA ASP A 37 3.67 0.86 12.79
C ASP A 37 4.60 0.45 11.63
N ARG A 38 4.06 -0.36 10.70
CA ARG A 38 4.74 -0.79 9.48
C ARG A 38 3.91 -0.49 8.25
N TRP A 39 4.57 0.10 7.27
CA TRP A 39 4.02 0.33 5.95
C TRP A 39 4.56 -0.73 5.00
N TYR A 40 3.87 -0.97 3.90
CA TYR A 40 4.34 -1.94 2.92
C TYR A 40 3.99 -1.53 1.50
N VAL A 41 4.80 -2.02 0.57
CA VAL A 41 4.49 -2.05 -0.87
C VAL A 41 4.24 -3.50 -1.24
N SER A 42 3.11 -3.76 -1.90
CA SER A 42 2.84 -5.08 -2.47
C SER A 42 3.75 -5.32 -3.66
N LEU A 43 4.62 -6.32 -3.58
CA LEU A 43 5.48 -6.72 -4.69
C LEU A 43 4.81 -7.77 -5.59
N MET A 44 3.96 -8.60 -5.00
CA MET A 44 3.29 -9.68 -5.71
C MET A 44 1.97 -10.02 -5.03
N HIS A 45 0.92 -10.09 -5.84
CA HIS A 45 -0.41 -10.56 -5.46
C HIS A 45 -0.71 -11.86 -6.21
N PHE A 46 -1.27 -12.85 -5.51
CA PHE A 46 -1.65 -14.13 -6.12
C PHE A 46 -3.14 -14.10 -6.48
N ALA A 47 -3.44 -14.08 -7.77
CA ALA A 47 -4.81 -14.09 -8.29
C ALA A 47 -5.37 -15.52 -8.49
N ALA A 48 -4.58 -16.55 -8.19
CA ALA A 48 -4.93 -17.96 -8.27
C ALA A 48 -4.17 -18.76 -7.19
N PRO A 49 -4.58 -19.99 -6.86
CA PRO A 49 -3.88 -20.83 -5.90
C PRO A 49 -2.39 -21.03 -6.26
N VAL A 50 -1.53 -20.94 -5.25
CA VAL A 50 -0.09 -21.12 -5.41
C VAL A 50 0.25 -22.62 -5.42
N THR A 51 0.95 -23.07 -6.46
CA THR A 51 1.30 -24.48 -6.65
C THR A 51 2.46 -24.95 -5.77
N ASN A 52 3.39 -24.06 -5.41
CA ASN A 52 4.52 -24.36 -4.54
C ASN A 52 4.78 -23.23 -3.51
N PRO A 53 3.96 -23.14 -2.44
CA PRO A 53 4.09 -22.08 -1.44
C PRO A 53 5.43 -22.17 -0.68
N LYS A 54 6.03 -23.36 -0.53
CA LYS A 54 7.29 -23.54 0.19
C LYS A 54 8.46 -22.84 -0.50
N ALA A 55 8.53 -22.89 -1.84
CA ALA A 55 9.58 -22.19 -2.58
C ALA A 55 9.47 -20.66 -2.42
N ILE A 56 8.25 -20.13 -2.31
CA ILE A 56 8.02 -18.69 -2.09
C ILE A 56 8.49 -18.28 -0.69
N VAL A 57 8.18 -19.09 0.33
CA VAL A 57 8.66 -18.84 1.69
C VAL A 57 10.19 -18.87 1.74
N ALA A 58 10.81 -19.90 1.16
CA ALA A 58 12.27 -20.01 1.11
C ALA A 58 12.92 -18.80 0.41
N TRP A 59 12.33 -18.32 -0.69
CA TRP A 59 12.79 -17.12 -1.36
C TRP A 59 12.67 -15.87 -0.47
N CYS A 60 11.54 -15.71 0.23
CA CYS A 60 11.36 -14.60 1.18
C CYS A 60 12.38 -14.65 2.32
N ASP A 61 12.69 -15.84 2.84
CA ASP A 61 13.67 -16.01 3.91
C ASP A 61 15.08 -15.65 3.44
N GLU A 62 15.47 -16.10 2.24
CA GLU A 62 16.77 -15.76 1.63
C GLU A 62 16.94 -14.25 1.41
N HIS A 63 15.84 -13.53 1.17
CA HIS A 63 15.86 -12.10 0.85
C HIS A 63 15.34 -11.21 1.98
N ALA A 64 15.13 -11.75 3.19
CA ALA A 64 14.49 -11.05 4.29
C ALA A 64 15.25 -9.77 4.72
N ASP A 65 16.58 -9.81 4.64
CA ASP A 65 17.46 -8.72 5.09
C ASP A 65 17.92 -7.79 3.94
N VAL A 66 17.36 -7.96 2.74
CA VAL A 66 17.72 -7.11 1.59
C VAL A 66 17.25 -5.68 1.83
N ARG A 67 18.22 -4.77 1.94
CA ARG A 67 17.95 -3.32 2.06
C ARG A 67 17.55 -2.75 0.71
N MET A 68 16.27 -2.38 0.57
CA MET A 68 15.73 -1.77 -0.64
C MET A 68 15.99 -0.26 -0.77
N GLY A 69 16.53 0.37 0.28
CA GLY A 69 16.87 1.80 0.29
C GLY A 69 15.75 2.68 0.83
N LEU A 70 15.82 3.98 0.48
CA LEU A 70 14.86 5.00 0.87
C LEU A 70 14.05 5.44 -0.35
N ALA A 71 12.75 5.64 -0.15
CA ALA A 71 11.85 6.17 -1.16
C ALA A 71 11.14 7.41 -0.60
N GLU A 72 11.11 8.47 -1.40
CA GLU A 72 10.39 9.70 -1.07
C GLU A 72 8.98 9.64 -1.69
N ILE A 73 7.95 9.89 -0.89
CA ILE A 73 6.56 9.95 -1.36
C ILE A 73 6.19 11.41 -1.59
N LYS A 74 6.11 11.81 -2.86
CA LYS A 74 5.86 13.20 -3.28
C LYS A 74 4.40 13.54 -3.50
N ALA A 75 3.54 12.53 -3.58
CA ALA A 75 2.14 12.72 -3.88
C ALA A 75 1.29 11.61 -3.25
N ALA A 76 0.04 11.93 -2.98
CA ALA A 76 -1.01 10.98 -2.63
C ALA A 76 -2.12 11.06 -3.68
N GLU A 77 -2.63 9.91 -4.11
CA GLU A 77 -3.64 9.82 -5.17
C GLU A 77 -4.87 9.06 -4.68
N ILE A 78 -6.05 9.53 -5.08
CA ILE A 78 -7.29 8.74 -5.01
C ILE A 78 -7.39 8.00 -6.33
N VAL A 79 -7.40 6.67 -6.28
CA VAL A 79 -7.42 5.82 -7.47
C VAL A 79 -8.62 4.90 -7.49
N GLN A 80 -9.09 4.59 -8.70
CA GLN A 80 -10.15 3.63 -8.96
C GLN A 80 -9.62 2.49 -9.85
N PRO A 81 -9.68 1.23 -9.41
CA PRO A 81 -9.41 0.10 -10.29
C PRO A 81 -10.56 -0.05 -11.30
N VAL A 82 -10.22 -0.07 -12.58
CA VAL A 82 -11.16 -0.28 -13.69
C VAL A 82 -10.78 -1.54 -14.46
N HIS A 83 -11.74 -2.46 -14.60
CA HIS A 83 -11.56 -3.67 -15.40
C HIS A 83 -11.61 -3.34 -16.89
N THR A 84 -10.62 -3.76 -17.66
CA THR A 84 -10.48 -3.46 -19.09
C THR A 84 -10.91 -4.62 -19.99
N GLY A 85 -11.40 -5.71 -19.42
CA GLY A 85 -11.70 -6.96 -20.14
C GLY A 85 -10.51 -7.93 -20.18
N VAL A 86 -9.28 -7.41 -20.15
CA VAL A 86 -8.03 -8.21 -20.15
C VAL A 86 -7.18 -8.00 -18.89
N GLY A 87 -7.60 -7.11 -18.00
CA GLY A 87 -6.87 -6.80 -16.77
C GLY A 87 -7.50 -5.65 -15.98
N ILE A 88 -6.72 -5.08 -15.07
CA ILE A 88 -7.11 -3.94 -14.24
C ILE A 88 -6.18 -2.77 -14.56
N ARG A 89 -6.76 -1.59 -14.81
CA ARG A 89 -6.05 -0.31 -14.88
C ARG A 89 -6.41 0.51 -13.65
N MET A 90 -5.42 1.12 -13.02
CA MET A 90 -5.67 2.12 -11.97
C MET A 90 -5.91 3.47 -12.63
N GLU A 91 -7.09 4.04 -12.42
CA GLU A 91 -7.43 5.40 -12.84
C GLU A 91 -7.22 6.37 -11.67
N THR A 92 -6.44 7.42 -11.88
CA THR A 92 -6.29 8.50 -10.89
C THR A 92 -7.49 9.43 -10.99
N LEU A 93 -8.26 9.51 -9.90
CA LEU A 93 -9.41 10.41 -9.76
C LEU A 93 -8.98 11.78 -9.23
N GLU A 94 -8.00 11.82 -8.34
CA GLU A 94 -7.50 13.03 -7.70
C GLU A 94 -6.03 12.85 -7.28
N ARG A 95 -5.25 13.94 -7.26
CA ARG A 95 -3.84 13.91 -6.87
C ARG A 95 -3.47 15.12 -6.01
N ALA A 96 -2.97 14.86 -4.82
CA ALA A 96 -2.39 15.86 -3.94
C ALA A 96 -0.86 15.77 -3.93
N ILE A 97 -0.17 16.89 -4.10
CA ILE A 97 1.27 16.97 -3.88
C ILE A 97 1.53 17.10 -2.38
N LEU A 98 2.47 16.29 -1.87
CA LEU A 98 2.93 16.35 -0.49
C LEU A 98 4.13 17.31 -0.47
N VAL A 99 3.95 18.42 0.25
CA VAL A 99 4.96 19.47 0.49
C VAL A 99 5.51 19.38 1.90
#